data_AF-A0A952WHI6-F1
#
_entry.id   AF-A0A952WHI6-F1
#
_cell.length_a   1.000
_cell.length_b   1.000
_cell.length_c   1.000
_cell.angle_alpha   90.00
_cell.angle_beta   90.00
_cell.angle_gamma   90.00
#
_symmetry.space_group_name_H-M   'P 1'
#
loop_
_entity.id
_entity.type
_entity.pdbx_description
1 polymer ?
#
loop_
_entity_poly.entity_id
_entity_poly.type
_entity_poly.pdbx_seq_one_letter_code
_entity_poly.pdbx_strand_id
1 'polypeptide(L)'
;MRKRLMLRSNPSRVQSGPSSFWGWKVRDHRDNVHLFGAKNAPHGRRAAEVRKTYRRQWKEIRIGVRRMRLSDWNLLASFALPGLIVYGVVIGLTECALPLGRVLLPRYFDPKSAQARPMSDLYVSISLAILFWLAVAVGAWTFLHWMFRRWTIPQLARIKLLEGLCASCGYPIRKLPAASDGCTVCPECGAAWKLVQTISGTGNRE
;
A
#
# COMPACT_ATOMS: atom_id res chain seq x y z
N MET A 1 -39.68 -23.62 23.43
CA MET A 1 -38.88 -23.18 22.26
C MET A 1 -39.10 -21.67 22.02
N ARG A 2 -38.12 -20.81 22.36
CA ARG A 2 -38.16 -19.35 22.09
C ARG A 2 -37.11 -19.02 21.03
N LYS A 3 -37.53 -18.70 19.81
CA LYS A 3 -36.66 -18.16 18.74
C LYS A 3 -36.32 -16.70 19.08
N ARG A 4 -35.07 -16.47 19.47
CA ARG A 4 -34.51 -15.13 19.71
C ARG A 4 -34.06 -14.57 18.34
N LEU A 5 -34.90 -13.74 17.74
CA LEU A 5 -34.57 -12.94 16.54
C LEU A 5 -33.45 -11.96 16.89
N MET A 6 -32.20 -12.29 16.52
CA MET A 6 -31.12 -11.31 16.51
C MET A 6 -31.24 -10.47 15.23
N LEU A 7 -31.83 -9.29 15.36
CA LEU A 7 -31.67 -8.20 14.40
C LEU A 7 -30.19 -7.81 14.38
N ARG A 8 -29.44 -8.30 13.38
CA ARG A 8 -28.12 -7.75 13.05
C ARG A 8 -28.34 -6.34 12.50
N SER A 9 -27.99 -5.33 13.29
CA SER A 9 -27.86 -3.96 12.79
C SER A 9 -26.75 -3.93 11.73
N ASN A 10 -27.16 -3.59 10.52
CA ASN A 10 -26.25 -3.43 9.38
C ASN A 10 -25.31 -2.24 9.69
N PRO A 11 -23.99 -2.41 9.75
CA PRO A 11 -23.10 -1.29 9.98
C PRO A 11 -23.24 -0.31 8.82
N SER A 12 -23.57 0.94 9.16
CA SER A 12 -23.74 2.06 8.23
C SER A 12 -22.57 2.15 7.24
N ARG A 13 -22.85 1.94 5.94
CA ARG A 13 -21.90 2.19 4.85
C ARG A 13 -21.60 3.69 4.82
N VAL A 14 -20.43 4.08 5.31
CA VAL A 14 -19.88 5.42 5.11
C VAL A 14 -19.42 5.51 3.66
N GLN A 15 -20.16 6.22 2.80
CA GLN A 15 -19.71 6.55 1.46
C GLN A 15 -18.83 7.80 1.51
N SER A 16 -17.55 7.66 1.15
CA SER A 16 -16.63 8.79 0.97
C SER A 16 -16.92 9.45 -0.38
N GLY A 17 -17.54 10.64 -0.36
CA GLY A 17 -17.62 11.52 -1.53
C GLY A 17 -16.33 12.33 -1.72
N PRO A 18 -16.15 12.98 -2.89
CA PRO A 18 -14.96 13.78 -3.19
C PRO A 18 -14.81 14.92 -2.17
N SER A 19 -13.78 14.82 -1.33
CA SER A 19 -13.46 15.79 -0.28
C SER A 19 -12.75 16.99 -0.88
N SER A 20 -13.31 18.19 -0.71
CA SER A 20 -12.52 19.42 -0.77
C SER A 20 -11.51 19.41 0.37
N PHE A 21 -10.27 19.85 0.11
CA PHE A 21 -9.10 19.79 1.00
C PHE A 21 -9.30 20.29 2.45
N TRP A 22 -10.38 21.03 2.73
CA TRP A 22 -10.67 21.65 4.03
C TRP A 22 -11.97 21.19 4.72
N GLY A 23 -12.66 20.17 4.20
CA GLY A 23 -13.91 19.71 4.82
C GLY A 23 -14.39 18.34 4.35
N TRP A 24 -14.76 17.49 5.30
CA TRP A 24 -15.39 16.20 5.03
C TRP A 24 -16.91 16.37 5.13
N LYS A 25 -17.64 15.91 4.11
CA LYS A 25 -19.10 15.80 4.16
C LYS A 25 -19.46 14.42 4.69
N VAL A 26 -20.23 14.36 5.77
CA VAL A 26 -20.81 13.11 6.28
C VAL A 26 -22.31 13.17 6.04
N ARG A 27 -22.86 12.18 5.34
CA ARG A 27 -24.31 11.97 5.23
C ARG A 27 -24.81 11.10 6.37
N ASP A 28 -25.91 11.49 6.98
CA ASP A 28 -26.62 10.64 7.94
C ASP A 28 -27.57 9.65 7.24
N HIS A 29 -28.21 8.78 8.01
CA HIS A 29 -29.16 7.77 7.52
C HIS A 29 -30.47 8.37 6.95
N ARG A 30 -30.67 9.69 7.04
CA ARG A 30 -31.81 10.44 6.50
C ARG A 30 -31.38 11.34 5.33
N ASP A 31 -30.22 11.08 4.73
CA ASP A 31 -29.62 11.86 3.65
C ASP A 31 -29.32 13.33 4.00
N ASN A 32 -29.31 13.70 5.28
CA ASN A 32 -28.88 15.04 5.68
C ASN A 32 -27.36 15.17 5.52
N VAL A 33 -26.92 16.20 4.81
CA VAL A 33 -25.50 16.49 4.59
C VAL A 33 -25.00 17.43 5.68
N HIS A 34 -24.14 16.94 6.57
CA HIS A 34 -23.49 17.77 7.58
C HIS A 34 -22.11 18.22 7.08
N LEU A 35 -21.91 19.53 6.98
CA LEU A 35 -20.62 20.16 6.74
C LEU A 35 -19.84 20.25 8.06
N PHE A 36 -18.87 19.37 8.25
CA PHE A 36 -17.90 19.47 9.35
C PHE A 36 -16.81 20.48 8.99
N GLY A 37 -17.10 21.76 9.18
CA GLY A 37 -16.10 22.82 9.17
C GLY A 37 -15.45 22.99 10.56
N ALA A 38 -14.18 23.39 10.62
CA ALA A 38 -13.43 23.58 11.87
C ALA A 38 -14.11 24.54 12.87
N LYS A 39 -15.00 25.42 12.41
CA LYS A 39 -15.79 26.35 13.25
C LYS A 39 -16.99 25.70 13.94
N ASN A 40 -17.41 24.50 13.51
CA ASN A 40 -18.53 23.75 14.10
C ASN A 40 -18.03 22.55 14.92
N ALA A 41 -16.83 22.65 15.51
CA ALA A 41 -16.40 21.66 16.49
C ALA A 41 -17.44 21.61 17.62
N PRO A 42 -18.03 20.45 17.93
CA PRO A 42 -19.14 20.37 18.87
C PRO A 42 -18.70 20.89 20.26
N HIS A 43 -19.11 22.09 20.67
CA HIS A 43 -18.80 22.57 22.00
C HIS A 43 -19.60 21.78 23.04
N GLY A 44 -18.95 21.42 24.16
CA GLY A 44 -19.59 20.69 25.28
C GLY A 44 -19.30 19.17 25.31
N ARG A 45 -20.14 18.41 26.02
CA ARG A 45 -19.90 16.99 26.35
C ARG A 45 -19.62 16.11 25.11
N ARG A 46 -20.20 16.45 23.96
CA ARG A 46 -19.99 15.72 22.69
C ARG A 46 -18.55 15.82 22.14
N ALA A 47 -17.86 16.96 22.27
CA ALA A 47 -16.44 17.04 21.88
C ALA A 47 -15.54 16.19 22.76
N ALA A 48 -15.83 16.10 24.05
CA ALA A 48 -15.05 15.27 24.97
C ALA A 48 -15.15 13.79 24.61
N GLU A 49 -16.33 13.34 24.19
CA GLU A 49 -16.57 11.98 23.68
C GLU A 49 -15.78 11.70 22.40
N VAL A 50 -15.88 12.58 21.38
CA VAL A 50 -15.14 12.42 20.12
C VAL A 50 -13.63 12.40 20.34
N ARG A 51 -13.10 13.27 21.22
CA ARG A 51 -11.66 13.24 21.59
C ARG A 51 -11.25 11.97 22.31
N LYS A 52 -12.13 11.35 23.12
CA LYS A 52 -11.86 10.05 23.76
C LYS A 52 -11.79 8.94 22.71
N THR A 53 -12.69 8.94 21.73
CA THR A 53 -12.68 7.95 20.64
C THR A 53 -11.42 8.05 19.79
N TYR A 54 -11.05 9.26 19.36
CA TYR A 54 -9.78 9.49 18.64
C TYR A 54 -8.56 9.07 19.45
N ARG A 55 -8.53 9.36 20.75
CA ARG A 55 -7.42 8.93 21.62
C ARG A 55 -7.33 7.41 21.76
N ARG A 56 -8.46 6.69 21.83
CA ARG A 56 -8.46 5.22 21.80
C ARG A 56 -7.93 4.71 20.46
N GLN A 57 -8.43 5.25 19.35
CA GLN A 57 -8.02 4.83 18.01
C GLN A 57 -6.52 5.07 17.77
N TRP A 58 -5.99 6.23 18.20
CA TRP A 58 -4.56 6.52 18.15
C TRP A 58 -3.72 5.64 19.07
N LYS A 59 -4.25 5.22 20.23
CA LYS A 59 -3.58 4.24 21.09
C LYS A 59 -3.47 2.89 20.39
N GLU A 60 -4.53 2.40 19.77
CA GLU A 60 -4.51 1.13 19.02
C GLU A 60 -3.52 1.20 17.84
N ILE A 61 -3.52 2.29 17.07
CA ILE A 61 -2.55 2.50 15.99
C ILE A 61 -1.11 2.49 16.53
N ARG A 62 -0.84 3.23 17.61
CA ARG A 62 0.50 3.32 18.20
C ARG A 62 0.98 1.98 18.77
N ILE A 63 0.06 1.21 19.37
CA ILE A 63 0.34 -0.15 19.84
C ILE A 63 0.62 -1.06 18.66
N GLY A 64 -0.15 -0.96 17.56
CA GLY A 64 0.08 -1.70 16.31
C GLY A 64 1.44 -1.38 15.69
N VAL A 65 1.83 -0.11 15.61
CA VAL A 65 3.15 0.33 15.12
C VAL A 65 4.28 -0.18 16.02
N ARG A 66 4.10 -0.21 17.35
CA ARG A 66 5.07 -0.81 18.27
C ARG A 66 5.13 -2.33 18.19
N ARG A 67 4.05 -2.97 17.74
CA ARG A 67 3.98 -4.43 17.54
C ARG A 67 4.41 -4.88 16.14
N MET A 68 4.69 -3.95 15.22
CA MET A 68 5.32 -4.30 13.96
C MET A 68 6.61 -5.05 14.26
N ARG A 69 6.68 -6.30 13.81
CA ARG A 69 7.89 -7.10 14.02
C ARG A 69 9.01 -6.45 13.24
N LEU A 70 10.26 -6.70 13.66
CA LEU A 70 11.46 -6.25 12.93
C LEU A 70 11.39 -6.63 11.43
N SER A 71 10.72 -7.74 11.11
CA SER A 71 10.43 -8.18 9.74
C SER A 71 9.61 -7.17 8.93
N ASP A 72 8.65 -6.50 9.55
CA ASP A 72 7.75 -5.55 8.88
C ASP A 72 8.47 -4.23 8.61
N TRP A 73 9.36 -3.82 9.52
CA TRP A 73 10.28 -2.70 9.31
C TRP A 73 11.29 -2.98 8.21
N ASN A 74 11.86 -4.19 8.17
CA ASN A 74 12.74 -4.59 7.09
C ASN A 74 12.00 -4.63 5.75
N LEU A 75 10.73 -5.04 5.75
CA LEU A 75 9.89 -4.98 4.56
C LEU A 75 9.74 -3.52 4.10
N LEU A 76 9.26 -2.62 4.96
CA LEU A 76 9.09 -1.19 4.70
C LEU A 76 10.39 -0.51 4.23
N ALA A 77 11.51 -0.78 4.89
CA ALA A 77 12.82 -0.27 4.51
C ALA A 77 13.23 -0.80 3.13
N SER A 78 12.95 -2.07 2.82
CA SER A 78 13.21 -2.65 1.50
C SER A 78 12.37 -2.02 0.38
N PHE A 79 11.24 -1.38 0.69
CA PHE A 79 10.48 -0.58 -0.28
C PHE A 79 10.98 0.86 -0.39
N ALA A 80 11.22 1.52 0.75
CA ALA A 80 11.50 2.95 0.80
C ALA A 80 12.94 3.26 0.36
N LEU A 81 13.90 2.41 0.73
CA LEU A 81 15.32 2.66 0.49
C LEU A 81 15.66 2.68 -1.02
N PRO A 82 15.20 1.73 -1.86
CA PRO A 82 15.46 1.80 -3.30
C PRO A 82 14.82 3.04 -3.95
N GLY A 83 13.61 3.42 -3.52
CA GLY A 83 12.94 4.62 -4.01
C GLY A 83 13.73 5.90 -3.67
N LEU A 84 14.25 6.00 -2.44
CA LEU A 84 15.09 7.11 -2.00
C LEU A 84 16.44 7.14 -2.74
N ILE A 85 17.04 5.98 -3.00
CA ILE A 85 18.30 5.87 -3.77
C ILE A 85 18.06 6.35 -5.21
N VAL A 86 17.01 5.85 -5.89
CA VAL A 86 16.68 6.28 -7.24
C VAL A 86 16.44 7.79 -7.27
N TYR A 87 15.66 8.32 -6.32
CA TYR A 87 15.40 9.76 -6.20
C TYR A 87 16.70 10.56 -6.01
N GLY A 88 17.60 10.11 -5.13
CA GLY A 88 18.89 10.74 -4.91
C GLY A 88 19.78 10.74 -6.16
N VAL A 89 19.80 9.63 -6.91
CA VAL A 89 20.54 9.52 -8.18
C VAL A 89 19.96 10.46 -9.23
N VAL A 90 18.63 10.57 -9.33
CA VAL A 90 17.96 11.51 -10.26
C VAL A 90 18.35 12.95 -9.96
N ILE A 91 18.26 13.36 -8.69
CA ILE A 91 18.65 14.71 -8.27
C ILE A 91 20.13 14.94 -8.56
N GLY A 92 21.00 14.02 -8.14
CA GLY A 92 22.44 14.15 -8.35
C GLY A 92 22.80 14.28 -9.83
N LEU A 93 22.21 13.47 -10.71
CA LEU A 93 22.44 13.55 -12.15
C LEU A 93 21.91 14.86 -12.74
N THR A 94 20.79 15.37 -12.26
CA THR A 94 20.23 16.65 -12.71
C THR A 94 21.15 17.81 -12.32
N GLU A 95 21.62 17.82 -11.07
CA GLU A 95 22.57 18.83 -10.57
C GLU A 95 23.93 18.75 -11.26
N CYS A 96 24.41 17.55 -11.62
CA CYS A 96 25.64 17.38 -12.41
C CYS A 96 25.48 17.75 -13.89
N ALA A 97 24.29 17.54 -14.47
CA ALA A 97 24.02 17.84 -15.88
C ALA A 97 23.98 19.36 -16.16
N LEU A 98 23.52 20.17 -15.20
CA LEU A 98 23.44 21.63 -15.35
C LEU A 98 24.82 22.30 -15.62
N PRO A 99 25.87 22.11 -14.80
CA PRO A 99 27.18 22.68 -15.07
C PRO A 99 27.87 22.03 -16.26
N LEU A 100 27.68 20.72 -16.47
CA LEU A 100 28.28 20.02 -17.62
C LEU A 100 27.69 20.53 -18.94
N GLY A 101 26.39 20.82 -18.97
CA GLY A 101 25.74 21.48 -20.12
C GLY A 101 26.34 22.86 -20.42
N ARG A 102 26.68 23.63 -19.38
CA ARG A 102 27.37 24.93 -19.57
C ARG A 102 28.76 24.79 -20.18
N VAL A 103 29.49 23.73 -19.83
CA VAL A 103 30.87 23.49 -20.32
C VAL A 103 30.89 22.84 -21.70
N LEU A 104 30.02 21.85 -21.95
CA LEU A 104 29.99 21.10 -23.21
C LEU A 104 29.31 21.86 -24.35
N LEU A 105 28.40 22.78 -24.03
CA LEU A 105 27.66 23.56 -25.01
C LEU A 105 27.90 25.06 -24.78
N PRO A 106 29.16 25.55 -24.85
CA PRO A 106 29.47 26.97 -24.65
C PRO A 106 28.77 27.83 -25.72
N ARG A 107 28.57 27.28 -26.92
CA ARG A 107 27.75 27.87 -27.98
C ARG A 107 26.29 28.10 -27.60
N TYR A 108 25.72 27.36 -26.66
CA TYR A 108 24.33 27.55 -26.19
C TYR A 108 24.19 28.62 -25.11
N PHE A 109 25.27 28.92 -24.37
CA PHE A 109 25.26 29.85 -23.24
C PHE A 109 25.97 31.18 -23.53
N ASP A 110 26.37 31.43 -24.78
CA ASP A 110 26.97 32.72 -25.18
C ASP A 110 25.89 33.83 -25.15
N PRO A 111 25.98 34.83 -24.25
CA PRO A 111 24.96 35.87 -24.07
C PRO A 111 24.74 36.71 -25.32
N LYS A 112 25.70 36.77 -26.25
CA LYS A 112 25.56 37.50 -27.52
C LYS A 112 24.74 36.75 -28.56
N SER A 113 24.55 35.43 -28.40
CA SER A 113 23.76 34.59 -29.32
C SER A 113 22.31 34.39 -28.90
N ALA A 114 21.92 34.92 -27.73
CA ALA A 114 20.60 34.75 -27.12
C ALA A 114 19.45 35.41 -27.91
N GLN A 115 19.75 36.36 -28.80
CA GLN A 115 18.71 37.09 -29.55
C GLN A 115 18.16 36.37 -30.78
N ALA A 116 18.74 35.25 -31.23
CA ALA A 116 18.40 34.65 -32.53
C ALA A 116 18.02 33.16 -32.48
N ARG A 117 17.72 32.59 -31.30
CA ARG A 117 17.31 31.17 -31.23
C ARG A 117 15.81 31.01 -30.99
N PRO A 118 15.14 30.13 -31.76
CA PRO A 118 13.76 29.82 -31.52
C PRO A 118 13.66 29.06 -30.18
N MET A 119 12.77 29.51 -29.31
CA MET A 119 12.46 28.88 -28.01
C MET A 119 12.20 27.35 -28.09
N SER A 120 11.91 26.83 -29.30
CA SER A 120 11.67 25.42 -29.57
C SER A 120 12.76 24.46 -29.10
N ASP A 121 14.05 24.81 -29.24
CA ASP A 121 15.15 23.88 -28.90
C ASP A 121 15.23 23.59 -27.40
N LEU A 122 14.97 24.61 -26.57
CA LEU A 122 14.91 24.45 -25.12
C LEU A 122 13.72 23.57 -24.72
N TYR A 123 12.56 23.77 -25.33
CA TYR A 123 11.39 22.93 -25.08
C TYR A 123 11.62 21.48 -25.48
N VAL A 124 12.29 21.22 -26.60
CA VAL A 124 12.58 19.84 -27.05
C VAL A 124 13.51 19.14 -26.05
N SER A 125 14.59 19.79 -25.61
CA SER A 125 15.53 19.18 -24.65
C SER A 125 14.88 18.89 -23.28
N ILE A 126 14.08 19.83 -22.75
CA ILE A 126 13.33 19.62 -21.51
C ILE A 126 12.30 18.49 -21.67
N SER A 127 11.58 18.47 -22.79
CA SER A 127 10.57 17.43 -23.06
C SER A 127 11.20 16.04 -23.13
N LEU A 128 12.34 15.90 -23.81
CA LEU A 128 13.06 14.62 -23.88
C LEU A 128 13.56 14.16 -22.51
N ALA A 129 14.08 15.08 -21.69
CA ALA A 129 14.51 14.76 -20.33
C ALA A 129 13.34 14.28 -19.45
N ILE A 130 12.18 14.95 -19.54
CA ILE A 130 10.96 14.55 -18.82
C ILE A 130 10.51 13.15 -19.27
N LEU A 131 10.44 12.90 -20.58
CA LEU A 131 10.02 11.61 -21.13
C LEU A 131 10.96 10.48 -20.71
N PHE A 132 12.27 10.73 -20.71
CA PHE A 132 13.27 9.76 -20.25
C PHE A 132 13.05 9.39 -18.78
N TRP A 133 12.92 10.39 -17.91
CA TRP A 133 12.69 10.14 -16.48
C TRP A 133 11.36 9.46 -16.20
N LEU A 134 10.31 9.80 -16.95
CA LEU A 134 9.01 9.15 -16.86
C LEU A 134 9.11 7.66 -17.25
N ALA A 135 9.84 7.34 -18.31
CA ALA A 135 10.09 5.96 -18.71
C ALA A 135 10.87 5.18 -17.63
N VAL A 136 11.91 5.78 -17.05
CA VAL A 136 12.68 5.18 -15.93
C VAL A 136 11.78 4.92 -14.72
N ALA A 137 10.94 5.89 -14.35
CA ALA A 137 10.02 5.76 -13.21
C ALA A 137 9.00 4.63 -13.42
N VAL A 138 8.42 4.52 -14.62
CA VAL A 138 7.49 3.44 -14.98
C VAL A 138 8.19 2.08 -14.99
N GLY A 139 9.40 2.01 -15.55
CA GLY A 139 10.24 0.80 -15.52
C GLY A 139 10.57 0.35 -14.10
N ALA A 140 10.98 1.27 -13.23
CA ALA A 140 11.24 0.97 -11.82
C ALA A 140 9.97 0.51 -11.09
N TRP A 141 8.83 1.18 -11.29
CA TRP A 141 7.56 0.80 -10.67
C TRP A 141 7.10 -0.60 -11.09
N THR A 142 7.12 -0.89 -12.40
CA THR A 142 6.70 -2.20 -12.92
C THR A 142 7.62 -3.32 -12.45
N PHE A 143 8.93 -3.08 -12.44
CA PHE A 143 9.92 -4.02 -11.92
C PHE A 143 9.73 -4.28 -10.42
N LEU A 144 9.57 -3.23 -9.61
CA LEU A 144 9.32 -3.35 -8.18
C LEU A 144 8.00 -4.10 -7.93
N HIS A 145 6.92 -3.74 -8.62
CA HIS A 145 5.63 -4.43 -8.47
C HIS A 145 5.70 -5.92 -8.84
N TRP A 146 6.43 -6.26 -9.92
CA TRP A 146 6.68 -7.64 -10.31
C TRP A 146 7.52 -8.40 -9.27
N MET A 147 8.59 -7.78 -8.78
CA MET A 147 9.41 -8.30 -7.67
C MET A 147 8.54 -8.52 -6.43
N PHE A 148 7.70 -7.55 -6.03
CA PHE A 148 6.85 -7.72 -4.86
C PHE A 148 5.89 -8.88 -5.01
N ARG A 149 5.20 -8.99 -6.14
CA ARG A 149 4.32 -10.12 -6.40
C ARG A 149 5.08 -11.45 -6.37
N ARG A 150 6.27 -11.51 -6.94
CA ARG A 150 7.03 -12.76 -7.02
C ARG A 150 7.62 -13.19 -5.67
N TRP A 151 8.00 -12.25 -4.80
CA TRP A 151 8.72 -12.55 -3.56
C TRP A 151 7.82 -12.60 -2.31
N THR A 152 6.81 -11.74 -2.22
CA THR A 152 5.97 -11.66 -1.00
C THR A 152 4.82 -12.66 -0.99
N ILE A 153 4.22 -12.94 -2.16
CA ILE A 153 3.07 -13.86 -2.26
C ILE A 153 3.42 -15.26 -1.75
N PRO A 154 4.59 -15.86 -2.07
CA PRO A 154 4.95 -17.18 -1.55
C PRO A 154 5.11 -17.23 -0.04
N GLN A 155 5.65 -16.16 0.58
CA GLN A 155 5.86 -16.13 2.03
C GLN A 155 4.54 -16.03 2.78
N LEU A 156 3.64 -15.14 2.32
CA LEU A 156 2.32 -15.00 2.92
C LEU A 156 1.49 -16.28 2.75
N ALA A 157 1.60 -16.93 1.59
CA ALA A 157 0.98 -18.22 1.33
C ALA A 157 1.49 -19.28 2.32
N ARG A 158 2.81 -19.38 2.54
CA ARG A 158 3.40 -20.32 3.51
C ARG A 158 2.87 -20.10 4.92
N ILE A 159 2.80 -18.85 5.39
CA ILE A 159 2.29 -18.54 6.74
C ILE A 159 0.84 -19.01 6.90
N LYS A 160 -0.04 -18.67 5.94
CA LYS A 160 -1.44 -19.13 5.96
C LYS A 160 -1.53 -20.66 5.95
N LEU A 161 -0.72 -21.34 5.15
CA LEU A 161 -0.69 -22.80 5.09
C LEU A 161 -0.21 -23.43 6.40
N LEU A 162 0.76 -22.84 7.09
CA LEU A 162 1.21 -23.28 8.42
C LEU A 162 0.10 -23.14 9.48
N GLU A 163 -0.71 -22.09 9.38
CA GLU A 163 -1.92 -21.90 10.21
C GLU A 163 -3.07 -22.85 9.82
N GLY A 164 -2.92 -23.61 8.73
CA GLY A 164 -3.95 -24.50 8.21
C GLY A 164 -5.09 -23.77 7.50
N LEU A 165 -4.82 -22.59 6.96
CA LEU A 165 -5.73 -21.77 6.16
C LEU A 165 -5.33 -21.80 4.69
N CYS A 166 -6.32 -21.74 3.80
CA CYS A 166 -6.10 -21.62 2.36
C CYS A 166 -5.37 -20.30 2.06
N ALA A 167 -4.23 -20.36 1.38
CA ALA A 167 -3.48 -19.17 1.03
C ALA A 167 -4.26 -18.18 0.13
N SER A 168 -5.18 -18.71 -0.69
CA SER A 168 -6.04 -17.95 -1.61
C SER A 168 -7.21 -17.28 -0.88
N CYS A 169 -8.18 -18.05 -0.37
CA CYS A 169 -9.42 -17.52 0.18
C CYS A 169 -9.45 -17.42 1.71
N GLY A 170 -8.48 -17.99 2.42
CA GLY A 170 -8.44 -18.01 3.89
C GLY A 170 -9.32 -19.08 4.56
N TYR A 171 -10.00 -19.95 3.79
CA TYR A 171 -10.82 -21.04 4.36
C TYR A 171 -9.95 -22.04 5.15
N PRO A 172 -10.40 -22.55 6.31
CA PRO A 172 -9.65 -23.54 7.08
C PRO A 172 -9.58 -24.88 6.34
N ILE A 173 -8.37 -25.28 5.95
CA ILE A 173 -8.10 -26.52 5.19
C ILE A 173 -7.40 -27.60 6.03
N ARG A 174 -7.03 -27.30 7.28
CA ARG A 174 -6.26 -28.21 8.15
C ARG A 174 -6.87 -29.60 8.35
N LYS A 175 -8.20 -29.73 8.29
CA LYS A 175 -8.94 -30.97 8.53
C LYS A 175 -9.40 -31.66 7.25
N LEU A 176 -9.07 -31.11 6.09
CA LEU A 176 -9.48 -31.70 4.83
C LEU A 176 -8.51 -32.82 4.45
N PRO A 177 -9.01 -33.97 3.97
CA PRO A 177 -8.16 -35.04 3.48
C PRO A 177 -7.34 -34.55 2.29
N ALA A 178 -6.11 -35.02 2.17
CA ALA A 178 -5.32 -34.85 0.95
C ALA A 178 -5.91 -35.75 -0.16
N ALA A 179 -5.92 -35.26 -1.40
CA ALA A 179 -6.25 -36.05 -2.58
C ALA A 179 -5.11 -37.04 -2.90
N SER A 180 -5.30 -37.87 -3.92
CA SER A 180 -4.36 -38.94 -4.32
C SER A 180 -2.96 -38.43 -4.73
N ASP A 181 -2.84 -37.14 -5.07
CA ASP A 181 -1.59 -36.46 -5.39
C ASP A 181 -0.85 -35.89 -4.16
N GLY A 182 -1.45 -36.03 -2.97
CA GLY A 182 -0.94 -35.47 -1.72
C GLY A 182 -1.24 -33.98 -1.54
N CYS A 183 -2.07 -33.37 -2.39
CA CYS A 183 -2.52 -31.99 -2.25
C CYS A 183 -3.89 -31.93 -1.55
N THR A 184 -4.08 -30.93 -0.71
CA THR A 184 -5.40 -30.60 -0.13
C THR A 184 -6.08 -29.55 -1.00
N VAL A 185 -7.23 -29.90 -1.58
CA VAL A 185 -8.03 -28.98 -2.41
C VAL A 185 -8.99 -28.20 -1.52
N CYS A 186 -8.99 -26.87 -1.67
CA CYS A 186 -9.90 -26.00 -0.95
C CYS A 186 -11.32 -26.05 -1.56
N PRO A 187 -12.37 -26.39 -0.80
CA PRO A 187 -13.73 -26.52 -1.34
C PRO A 187 -14.35 -25.18 -1.76
N GLU A 188 -13.89 -24.06 -1.18
CA GLU A 188 -14.42 -22.73 -1.47
C GLU A 188 -13.90 -22.17 -2.80
N CYS A 189 -12.62 -22.37 -3.12
CA CYS A 189 -11.96 -21.70 -4.25
C CYS A 189 -11.31 -22.65 -5.25
N GLY A 190 -11.30 -23.96 -4.98
CA GLY A 190 -10.66 -24.97 -5.83
C GLY A 190 -9.13 -24.97 -5.81
N ALA A 191 -8.47 -24.06 -5.07
CA ALA A 191 -7.02 -24.04 -4.99
C ALA A 191 -6.46 -25.28 -4.25
N ALA A 192 -5.43 -25.91 -4.81
CA ALA A 192 -4.77 -27.09 -4.24
C ALA A 192 -3.43 -26.72 -3.60
N TRP A 193 -3.17 -27.21 -2.39
CA TRP A 193 -1.95 -26.92 -1.64
C TRP A 193 -1.36 -28.20 -1.04
N LYS A 194 -0.03 -28.37 -1.13
CA LYS A 194 0.68 -29.43 -0.43
C LYS A 194 0.91 -29.01 1.02
N LEU A 195 0.09 -29.52 1.94
CA LEU A 195 0.27 -29.26 3.36
C LEU A 195 1.48 -30.07 3.87
N VAL A 196 2.34 -29.42 4.66
CA VAL A 196 3.36 -30.15 5.43
C VAL A 196 2.58 -30.95 6.47
N GLN A 197 2.41 -32.25 6.22
CA GLN A 197 1.83 -33.13 7.21
C GLN A 197 2.82 -33.18 8.38
N THR A 198 2.49 -32.48 9.46
CA THR A 198 3.19 -32.69 10.72
C THR A 198 2.91 -34.13 11.08
N ILE A 199 3.90 -35.00 10.87
CA ILE A 199 3.84 -36.44 11.13
C ILE A 199 3.28 -36.57 12.55
N SER A 200 1.99 -36.88 12.63
CA SER A 200 1.24 -36.96 13.88
C SER A 200 1.53 -38.35 14.46
N GLY A 201 2.82 -38.63 14.67
CA GLY A 201 3.37 -39.96 14.74
C GLY A 201 4.58 -39.99 15.65
N THR A 202 4.40 -39.63 16.92
CA THR A 202 4.98 -40.43 18.00
C THR A 202 3.88 -41.37 18.45
N GLY A 203 3.69 -42.44 17.67
CA GLY A 203 3.02 -43.63 18.18
C GLY A 203 3.78 -44.11 19.41
N ASN A 204 3.04 -44.44 20.45
CA ASN A 204 3.51 -45.18 21.61
C ASN A 204 4.47 -46.29 21.16
N ARG A 205 5.73 -46.22 21.61
CA ARG A 205 6.51 -47.44 21.85
C ARG A 205 5.99 -47.99 23.18
N GLU A 206 5.03 -48.91 23.09
CA GLU A 206 4.82 -49.91 24.14
C GLU A 206 5.87 -51.01 24.00
#